data_AF-A0A3N1P5A3-F1
#
_entry.id   AF-A0A3N1P5A3-F1
#
_cell.length_a   1.000
_cell.length_b   1.000
_cell.length_c   1.000
_cell.angle_alpha   90.00
_cell.angle_beta   90.00
_cell.angle_gamma   90.00
#
_symmetry.space_group_name_H-M   'P 1'
#
loop_
_entity.id
_entity.type
_entity.pdbx_description
1 polymer ?
#
loop_
_entity_poly.entity_id
_entity_poly.type
_entity_poly.pdbx_seq_one_letter_code
_entity_poly.pdbx_strand_id
1 'polypeptide(L)'
;MIRTLPTRSPASTTGRSVIPALLAALALFLTACAGPKVVPPSEEERNEMARALLTEAIYIEGLLSECAAVSPELKIYAQDLRTIWMETHGDLLAGADTQLNRELAGETRDYAGHALALSAVRFRHEHRGRAVQELRLNERSANNQRIVCKRRLDELEPTLTERPYLTPDSERDILVRDALVADAERPVALSEVPTLALDIPRNLAPGRSYREIERRMANTCPNAELVVIANEWPHEAYGIYCGQQSQSFIVCDWGECQAP
;
A
#
# COMPACT_ATOMS: atom_id res chain seq x y z
N MET A 1 100.43 -28.63 39.57
CA MET A 1 99.30 -29.54 39.85
C MET A 1 98.63 -29.85 38.52
N ILE A 2 99.09 -30.88 37.82
CA ILE A 2 98.52 -32.24 37.69
C ILE A 2 97.44 -32.33 36.59
N ARG A 3 97.75 -33.21 35.62
CA ARG A 3 97.03 -33.69 34.44
C ARG A 3 95.63 -34.25 34.77
N THR A 4 94.73 -34.34 33.76
CA THR A 4 94.34 -35.59 33.04
C THR A 4 93.05 -35.42 32.21
N LEU A 5 93.04 -35.94 30.97
CA LEU A 5 91.88 -36.40 30.16
C LEU A 5 91.26 -37.69 30.79
N PRO A 6 90.24 -38.46 30.27
CA PRO A 6 89.46 -38.41 29.00
C PRO A 6 87.95 -38.86 29.11
N THR A 7 87.32 -39.07 27.94
CA THR A 7 86.45 -40.22 27.51
C THR A 7 84.90 -40.24 27.61
N ARG A 8 84.34 -40.62 26.42
CA ARG A 8 83.28 -41.62 26.09
C ARG A 8 81.80 -41.21 25.86
N SER A 9 81.40 -41.41 24.59
CA SER A 9 80.05 -41.81 24.08
C SER A 9 79.63 -43.22 24.58
N PRO A 10 78.36 -43.73 24.48
CA PRO A 10 77.57 -43.81 23.23
C PRO A 10 76.00 -43.91 23.27
N ALA A 11 75.40 -43.72 22.07
CA ALA A 11 74.33 -44.49 21.37
C ALA A 11 72.86 -44.70 21.85
N SER A 12 72.01 -44.75 20.79
CA SER A 12 70.71 -45.45 20.62
C SER A 12 69.44 -44.64 21.01
N THR A 13 68.26 -44.69 20.36
CA THR A 13 67.66 -45.62 19.40
C THR A 13 66.58 -44.90 18.56
N THR A 14 66.39 -45.38 17.34
CA THR A 14 65.37 -45.04 16.32
C THR A 14 63.92 -45.30 16.73
N GLY A 15 63.00 -44.40 16.38
CA GLY A 15 61.55 -44.63 16.35
C GLY A 15 60.93 -44.12 15.04
N ARG A 16 60.58 -45.04 14.14
CA ARG A 16 59.79 -44.79 12.92
C ARG A 16 58.33 -44.55 13.31
N SER A 17 57.78 -43.38 12.96
CA SER A 17 56.36 -43.11 13.10
C SER A 17 55.66 -43.37 11.75
N VAL A 18 54.73 -44.32 11.77
CA VAL A 18 53.91 -44.74 10.63
C VAL A 18 52.50 -44.26 10.92
N ILE A 19 52.13 -43.04 10.51
CA ILE A 19 50.73 -42.58 10.31
C ILE A 19 50.83 -41.33 9.42
N PRO A 20 50.47 -41.43 8.12
CA PRO A 20 49.59 -40.41 7.57
C PRO A 20 48.65 -41.01 6.51
N ALA A 21 47.47 -41.47 6.91
CA ALA A 21 46.46 -41.89 5.92
C ALA A 21 45.00 -41.73 6.38
N LEU A 22 44.73 -41.24 7.60
CA LEU A 22 43.36 -41.16 8.13
C LEU A 22 42.75 -39.74 8.17
N LEU A 23 43.52 -38.69 7.86
CA LEU A 23 43.07 -37.29 7.96
C LEU A 23 42.54 -36.69 6.65
N ALA A 24 42.63 -37.41 5.52
CA ALA A 24 42.16 -36.92 4.22
C ALA A 24 40.70 -37.25 3.90
N ALA A 25 40.05 -38.15 4.66
CA ALA A 25 38.68 -38.60 4.37
C ALA A 25 37.58 -37.73 5.01
N LEU A 26 37.92 -36.80 5.91
CA LEU A 26 36.93 -35.95 6.61
C LEU A 26 36.66 -34.61 5.92
N ALA A 27 37.41 -34.26 4.86
CA ALA A 27 37.29 -32.99 4.15
C ALA A 27 36.27 -32.99 3.00
N LEU A 28 35.62 -34.12 2.70
CA LEU A 28 34.67 -34.26 1.58
C LEU A 28 33.19 -34.07 1.97
N PHE A 29 32.88 -33.76 3.23
CA PHE A 29 31.51 -33.49 3.70
C PHE A 29 31.19 -32.00 3.90
N LEU A 30 32.05 -31.08 3.45
CA LEU A 30 31.75 -29.64 3.36
C LEU A 30 31.14 -29.29 2.00
N THR A 31 30.19 -30.09 1.51
CA THR A 31 29.28 -29.61 0.47
C THR A 31 28.40 -28.55 1.12
N ALA A 32 28.76 -27.28 0.88
CA ALA A 32 27.94 -26.15 1.26
C ALA A 32 26.52 -26.40 0.74
N CYS A 33 25.56 -26.44 1.67
CA CYS A 33 24.15 -26.39 1.34
C CYS A 33 23.88 -25.04 0.68
N ALA A 34 24.11 -24.93 -0.62
CA ALA A 34 23.54 -23.88 -1.43
C ALA A 34 22.03 -24.18 -1.48
N GLY A 35 21.32 -23.71 -0.45
CA GLY A 35 19.87 -23.78 -0.40
C GLY A 35 19.28 -23.14 -1.67
N PRO A 36 18.07 -23.54 -2.06
CA PRO A 36 17.41 -23.00 -3.24
C PRO A 36 17.41 -21.47 -3.17
N LYS A 37 17.94 -20.82 -4.20
CA LYS A 37 17.97 -19.35 -4.31
C LYS A 37 16.54 -18.85 -4.39
N VAL A 38 16.03 -18.25 -3.30
CA VAL A 38 14.73 -17.59 -3.30
C VAL A 38 14.80 -16.42 -4.28
N VAL A 39 13.97 -16.46 -5.33
CA VAL A 39 13.88 -15.38 -6.31
C VAL A 39 13.04 -14.26 -5.70
N PRO A 40 13.54 -13.02 -5.59
CA PRO A 40 12.74 -11.93 -5.02
C PRO A 40 11.47 -11.66 -5.85
N PRO A 41 10.41 -11.10 -5.23
CA PRO A 41 9.26 -10.57 -5.95
C PRO A 41 9.67 -9.60 -7.07
N SER A 42 9.06 -9.74 -8.23
CA SER A 42 9.14 -8.75 -9.30
C SER A 42 8.38 -7.48 -8.93
N GLU A 43 8.65 -6.39 -9.64
CA GLU A 43 7.91 -5.14 -9.47
C GLU A 43 6.44 -5.27 -9.87
N GLU A 44 6.16 -6.04 -10.92
CA GLU A 44 4.79 -6.31 -11.39
C GLU A 44 3.95 -7.02 -10.32
N GLU A 45 4.50 -8.07 -9.69
CA GLU A 45 3.81 -8.78 -8.59
C GLU A 45 3.53 -7.87 -7.39
N ARG A 46 4.48 -6.97 -7.06
CA ARG A 46 4.27 -6.00 -5.98
C ARG A 46 3.20 -4.97 -6.35
N ASN A 47 3.20 -4.47 -7.58
CA ASN A 47 2.19 -3.51 -8.06
C ASN A 47 0.79 -4.14 -8.04
N GLU A 48 0.65 -5.38 -8.50
CA GLU A 48 -0.62 -6.09 -8.51
C GLU A 48 -1.18 -6.27 -7.08
N MET A 49 -0.37 -6.78 -6.16
CA MET A 49 -0.77 -6.96 -4.77
C MET A 49 -1.07 -5.63 -4.07
N ALA A 50 -0.24 -4.60 -4.29
CA ALA A 50 -0.46 -3.28 -3.72
C ALA A 50 -1.79 -2.66 -4.18
N ARG A 51 -2.09 -2.72 -5.49
CA ARG A 51 -3.35 -2.23 -6.04
C ARG A 51 -4.56 -3.01 -5.55
N ALA A 52 -4.45 -4.34 -5.44
CA ALA A 52 -5.51 -5.18 -4.89
C ALA A 52 -5.81 -4.82 -3.42
N LEU A 53 -4.77 -4.65 -2.60
CA LEU A 53 -4.92 -4.25 -1.19
C LEU A 53 -5.53 -2.86 -1.06
N LEU A 54 -5.01 -1.88 -1.80
CA LEU A 54 -5.53 -0.50 -1.75
C LEU A 54 -6.99 -0.45 -2.21
N THR A 55 -7.38 -1.23 -3.22
CA THR A 55 -8.78 -1.34 -3.68
C THR A 55 -9.71 -1.75 -2.53
N GLU A 56 -9.33 -2.79 -1.78
CA GLU A 56 -10.14 -3.29 -0.67
C GLU A 56 -10.11 -2.31 0.52
N ALA A 57 -8.95 -1.73 0.83
CA ALA A 57 -8.81 -0.71 1.88
C ALA A 57 -9.72 0.51 1.63
N ILE A 58 -9.73 1.04 0.40
CA ILE A 58 -10.57 2.18 0.01
C ILE A 58 -12.07 1.83 0.13
N TYR A 59 -12.45 0.61 -0.24
CA TYR A 59 -13.83 0.16 -0.10
C TYR A 59 -14.25 0.01 1.36
N ILE A 60 -13.42 -0.62 2.19
CA ILE A 60 -13.67 -0.78 3.64
C ILE A 60 -13.78 0.60 4.29
N GLU A 61 -12.84 1.51 4.02
CA GLU A 61 -12.94 2.87 4.51
C GLU A 61 -14.21 3.56 4.02
N GLY A 62 -14.59 3.33 2.77
CA GLY A 62 -15.86 3.81 2.21
C GLY A 62 -17.05 3.40 3.06
N LEU A 63 -17.19 2.12 3.39
CA LEU A 63 -18.26 1.62 4.25
C LEU A 63 -18.22 2.25 5.65
N LEU A 64 -17.03 2.27 6.27
CA LEU A 64 -16.83 2.79 7.62
C LEU A 64 -17.13 4.29 7.69
N SER A 65 -16.69 5.06 6.69
CA SER A 65 -16.95 6.50 6.57
C SER A 65 -18.44 6.79 6.41
N GLU A 66 -19.11 6.11 5.49
CA GLU A 66 -20.53 6.35 5.20
C GLU A 66 -21.41 6.01 6.40
N CYS A 67 -21.13 4.89 7.07
CA CYS A 67 -21.92 4.50 8.23
C CYS A 67 -21.62 5.31 9.47
N ALA A 68 -20.38 5.79 9.65
CA ALA A 68 -20.04 6.72 10.72
C ALA A 68 -20.81 8.05 10.63
N ALA A 69 -21.20 8.47 9.43
CA ALA A 69 -21.98 9.70 9.23
C ALA A 69 -23.47 9.56 9.59
N VAL A 70 -23.99 8.34 9.79
CA VAL A 70 -25.43 8.09 10.00
C VAL A 70 -25.86 8.35 11.44
N SER A 71 -25.08 7.92 12.44
CA SER A 71 -25.40 8.17 13.85
C SER A 71 -24.16 8.11 14.75
N PRO A 72 -24.19 8.72 15.95
CA PRO A 72 -23.06 8.67 16.89
C PRO A 72 -22.64 7.26 17.29
N GLU A 73 -23.59 6.33 17.45
CA GLU A 73 -23.28 4.95 17.80
C GLU A 73 -22.54 4.22 16.67
N LEU A 74 -22.98 4.44 15.42
CA LEU A 74 -22.30 3.88 14.25
C LEU A 74 -20.93 4.53 14.02
N LYS A 75 -20.75 5.80 14.40
CA LYS A 75 -19.44 6.47 14.37
C LYS A 75 -18.44 5.74 15.27
N ILE A 76 -18.81 5.47 16.52
CA ILE A 76 -17.95 4.76 17.48
C ILE A 76 -17.65 3.36 16.95
N TYR A 77 -18.68 2.62 16.53
CA TYR A 77 -18.49 1.26 16.02
C TYR A 77 -17.57 1.22 14.78
N ALA A 78 -17.76 2.15 13.83
CA ALA A 78 -16.87 2.26 12.68
C ALA A 78 -15.44 2.68 13.05
N GLN A 79 -15.23 3.45 14.12
CA GLN A 79 -13.90 3.77 14.63
C GLN A 79 -13.21 2.55 15.24
N ASP A 80 -13.93 1.74 16.00
CA ASP A 80 -13.40 0.50 16.57
C ASP A 80 -12.97 -0.47 15.46
N LEU A 81 -13.81 -0.63 14.42
CA LEU A 81 -13.49 -1.45 13.26
C LEU A 81 -12.29 -0.93 12.46
N ARG A 82 -12.12 0.39 12.32
CA ARG A 82 -10.89 0.95 11.71
C ARG A 82 -9.66 0.59 12.53
N THR A 83 -9.73 0.71 13.85
CA THR A 83 -8.61 0.39 14.75
C THR A 83 -8.22 -1.07 14.60
N ILE A 84 -9.19 -2.00 14.68
CA ILE A 84 -8.95 -3.44 14.52
C ILE A 84 -8.28 -3.75 13.17
N TRP A 85 -8.78 -3.14 12.09
CA TRP A 85 -8.20 -3.35 10.77
C TRP A 85 -6.77 -2.82 10.68
N MET A 86 -6.51 -1.62 11.19
CA MET A 86 -5.19 -1.00 11.16
C MET A 86 -4.17 -1.74 12.03
N GLU A 87 -4.58 -2.28 13.19
CA GLU A 87 -3.72 -3.13 14.03
C GLU A 87 -3.30 -4.41 13.31
N THR A 88 -4.14 -4.93 12.41
CA THR A 88 -3.89 -6.18 11.68
C THR A 88 -3.14 -5.94 10.37
N HIS A 89 -3.36 -4.81 9.71
CA HIS A 89 -2.97 -4.59 8.30
C HIS A 89 -2.18 -3.32 8.03
N GLY A 90 -1.94 -2.48 9.04
CA GLY A 90 -1.39 -1.13 8.88
C GLY A 90 -0.03 -1.09 8.17
N ASP A 91 0.90 -1.96 8.53
CA ASP A 91 2.24 -2.00 7.94
C ASP A 91 2.20 -2.41 6.46
N LEU A 92 1.36 -3.38 6.14
CA LEU A 92 1.21 -3.81 4.76
C LEU A 92 0.48 -2.76 3.92
N LEU A 93 -0.51 -2.06 4.50
CA LEU A 93 -1.15 -0.93 3.84
C LEU A 93 -0.13 0.18 3.52
N ALA A 94 0.75 0.50 4.48
CA ALA A 94 1.84 1.46 4.28
C ALA A 94 2.81 1.02 3.17
N GLY A 95 3.14 -0.28 3.12
CA GLY A 95 3.94 -0.87 2.05
C GLY A 95 3.28 -0.75 0.67
N ALA A 96 1.98 -1.05 0.58
CA ALA A 96 1.23 -0.92 -0.66
C ALA A 96 1.10 0.53 -1.13
N ASP A 97 0.85 1.48 -0.21
CA ASP A 97 0.85 2.91 -0.53
C ASP A 97 2.22 3.37 -1.05
N THR A 98 3.30 2.92 -0.40
CA THR A 98 4.67 3.21 -0.85
C THR A 98 4.94 2.66 -2.25
N GLN A 99 4.52 1.42 -2.52
CA GLN A 99 4.69 0.80 -3.84
C GLN A 99 3.91 1.56 -4.93
N LEU A 100 2.67 1.97 -4.65
CA LEU A 100 1.89 2.79 -5.58
C LEU A 100 2.56 4.17 -5.80
N ASN A 101 3.13 4.77 -4.75
CA ASN A 101 3.83 6.06 -4.86
C ASN A 101 5.06 5.96 -5.77
N ARG A 102 5.79 4.83 -5.73
CA ARG A 102 6.90 4.56 -6.64
C ARG A 102 6.43 4.36 -8.08
N GLU A 103 5.36 3.60 -8.27
CA GLU A 103 4.75 3.35 -9.58
C GLU A 103 4.32 4.68 -10.24
N LEU A 104 3.72 5.58 -9.47
CA LEU A 104 3.16 6.85 -9.96
C LEU A 104 4.13 8.03 -9.89
N ALA A 105 5.39 7.82 -9.47
CA ALA A 105 6.34 8.91 -9.23
C ALA A 105 6.50 9.86 -10.45
N GLY A 106 6.49 9.31 -11.66
CA GLY A 106 6.60 10.07 -12.92
C GLY A 106 5.35 10.87 -13.30
N GLU A 107 4.20 10.62 -12.66
CA GLU A 107 2.92 11.28 -12.93
C GLU A 107 2.58 12.38 -11.91
N THR A 108 3.37 12.49 -10.84
CA THR A 108 3.08 13.42 -9.74
C THR A 108 3.15 14.89 -10.17
N ARG A 109 2.34 15.71 -9.51
CA ARG A 109 2.31 17.18 -9.61
C ARG A 109 2.30 17.76 -8.19
N ASP A 110 2.91 18.92 -8.01
CA ASP A 110 2.73 19.67 -6.76
C ASP A 110 1.35 20.34 -6.76
N TYR A 111 0.60 20.15 -5.68
CA TYR A 111 -0.63 20.88 -5.42
C TYR A 111 -0.69 21.24 -3.94
N ALA A 112 -0.74 22.54 -3.66
CA ALA A 112 -0.74 23.07 -2.29
C ALA A 112 0.41 22.52 -1.42
N GLY A 113 1.61 22.34 -2.01
CA GLY A 113 2.78 21.82 -1.31
C GLY A 113 2.77 20.31 -1.06
N HIS A 114 1.85 19.58 -1.69
CA HIS A 114 1.73 18.12 -1.58
C HIS A 114 1.83 17.47 -2.97
N ALA A 115 2.44 16.28 -3.03
CA ALA A 115 2.46 15.49 -4.25
C ALA A 115 1.06 14.89 -4.52
N LEU A 116 0.54 15.12 -5.71
CA LEU A 116 -0.74 14.64 -6.20
C LEU A 116 -0.53 13.85 -7.49
N ALA A 117 -1.14 12.68 -7.62
CA ALA A 117 -1.27 11.97 -8.88
C ALA A 117 -2.75 11.85 -9.25
N LEU A 118 -3.14 12.36 -10.42
CA LEU A 118 -4.53 12.28 -10.88
C LEU A 118 -5.03 10.83 -11.04
N SER A 119 -4.14 9.91 -11.39
CA SER A 119 -4.41 8.48 -11.45
C SER A 119 -4.75 7.91 -10.07
N ALA A 120 -4.06 8.36 -9.01
CA ALA A 120 -4.40 8.00 -7.63
C ALA A 120 -5.74 8.61 -7.18
N VAL A 121 -6.02 9.88 -7.53
CA VAL A 121 -7.30 10.54 -7.25
C VAL A 121 -8.46 9.76 -7.86
N ARG A 122 -8.32 9.39 -9.15
CA ARG A 122 -9.31 8.58 -9.85
C ARG A 122 -9.49 7.21 -9.21
N PHE A 123 -8.38 6.53 -8.93
CA PHE A 123 -8.39 5.22 -8.29
C PHE A 123 -9.16 5.25 -6.95
N ARG A 124 -8.90 6.26 -6.11
CA ARG A 124 -9.66 6.48 -4.86
C ARG A 124 -11.14 6.75 -5.12
N HIS A 125 -11.44 7.59 -6.11
CA HIS A 125 -12.83 7.95 -6.47
C HIS A 125 -13.65 6.73 -6.91
N GLU A 126 -13.13 5.94 -7.86
CA GLU A 126 -13.80 4.77 -8.44
C GLU A 126 -14.07 3.69 -7.38
N HIS A 127 -13.07 3.35 -6.57
CA HIS A 127 -13.21 2.27 -5.58
C HIS A 127 -14.04 2.67 -4.36
N ARG A 128 -14.03 3.96 -3.97
CA ARG A 128 -14.92 4.45 -2.91
C ARG A 128 -16.39 4.45 -3.37
N GLY A 129 -16.64 4.70 -4.66
CA GLY A 129 -17.98 4.65 -5.27
C GLY A 129 -18.71 3.33 -5.04
N ARG A 130 -17.98 2.20 -4.98
CA ARG A 130 -18.54 0.87 -4.69
C ARG A 130 -19.29 0.82 -3.35
N ALA A 131 -18.69 1.36 -2.29
CA ALA A 131 -19.31 1.37 -0.96
C ALA A 131 -20.61 2.20 -0.93
N VAL A 132 -20.61 3.36 -1.61
CA VAL A 132 -21.78 4.24 -1.70
C VAL A 132 -22.93 3.55 -2.42
N GLN A 133 -22.63 2.94 -3.56
CA GLN A 133 -23.60 2.22 -4.39
C GLN A 133 -24.17 0.99 -3.68
N GLU A 134 -23.40 0.35 -2.81
CA GLU A 134 -23.87 -0.78 -2.01
C GLU A 134 -24.85 -0.32 -0.91
N LEU A 135 -24.49 0.74 -0.17
CA LEU A 135 -25.28 1.20 0.96
C LEU A 135 -26.56 1.95 0.52
N ARG A 136 -26.50 2.75 -0.55
CA ARG A 136 -27.62 3.57 -1.09
C ARG A 136 -28.34 4.38 -0.01
N LEU A 137 -27.57 5.03 0.87
CA LEU A 137 -28.13 5.68 2.06
C LEU A 137 -29.09 6.83 1.73
N ASN A 138 -28.80 7.60 0.67
CA ASN A 138 -29.62 8.70 0.17
C ASN A 138 -31.03 8.27 -0.28
N GLU A 139 -31.23 7.00 -0.60
CA GLU A 139 -32.53 6.45 -1.02
C GLU A 139 -33.34 5.87 0.16
N ARG A 140 -32.81 5.97 1.38
CA ARG A 140 -33.37 5.33 2.57
C ARG A 140 -33.80 6.37 3.59
N SER A 141 -34.86 6.05 4.34
CA SER A 141 -35.22 6.79 5.55
C SER A 141 -34.11 6.68 6.60
N ALA A 142 -33.99 7.65 7.51
CA ALA A 142 -32.95 7.66 8.53
C ALA A 142 -32.90 6.36 9.36
N ASN A 143 -34.05 5.77 9.70
CA ASN A 143 -34.09 4.49 10.40
C ASN A 143 -33.54 3.33 9.55
N ASN A 144 -33.87 3.32 8.26
CA ASN A 144 -33.37 2.29 7.34
C ASN A 144 -31.87 2.46 7.05
N GLN A 145 -31.36 3.69 7.02
CA GLN A 145 -29.92 3.95 6.94
C GLN A 145 -29.19 3.31 8.12
N ARG A 146 -29.70 3.53 9.35
CA ARG A 146 -29.13 2.93 10.57
C ARG A 146 -29.13 1.41 10.52
N ILE A 147 -30.25 0.80 10.13
CA ILE A 147 -30.39 -0.67 10.03
C ILE A 147 -29.40 -1.25 9.01
N VAL A 148 -29.34 -0.66 7.81
CA VAL A 148 -28.45 -1.13 6.73
C VAL A 148 -26.99 -1.00 7.13
N CYS A 149 -26.62 0.15 7.69
CA CYS A 149 -25.26 0.37 8.16
C CYS A 149 -24.87 -0.57 9.29
N LYS A 150 -25.71 -0.70 10.32
CA LYS A 150 -25.42 -1.63 11.42
C LYS A 150 -25.20 -3.04 10.89
N ARG A 151 -26.14 -3.55 10.08
CA ARG A 151 -26.03 -4.90 9.51
C ARG A 151 -24.75 -5.06 8.69
N ARG A 152 -24.41 -4.06 7.86
CA ARG A 152 -23.21 -4.16 7.01
C ARG A 152 -21.91 -4.12 7.83
N LEU A 153 -21.86 -3.32 8.90
CA LEU A 153 -20.73 -3.30 9.84
C LEU A 153 -20.64 -4.62 10.62
N ASP A 154 -21.77 -5.18 11.06
CA ASP A 154 -21.81 -6.50 11.71
C ASP A 154 -21.28 -7.61 10.77
N GLU A 155 -21.59 -7.53 9.47
CA GLU A 155 -21.06 -8.45 8.44
C GLU A 155 -19.59 -8.21 8.12
N LEU A 156 -19.10 -6.98 8.33
CA LEU A 156 -17.72 -6.59 8.08
C LEU A 156 -16.82 -7.03 9.23
N GLU A 157 -17.25 -6.86 10.48
CA GLU A 157 -16.46 -7.16 11.68
C GLU A 157 -15.72 -8.51 11.67
N PRO A 158 -16.38 -9.67 11.45
CA PRO A 158 -15.67 -10.96 11.43
C PRO A 158 -14.65 -11.00 10.28
N THR A 159 -14.93 -10.30 9.19
CA THR A 159 -14.03 -10.27 8.03
C THR A 159 -12.79 -9.40 8.25
N LEU A 160 -12.79 -8.46 9.18
CA LEU A 160 -11.61 -7.61 9.41
C LEU A 160 -10.47 -8.37 10.08
N THR A 161 -10.77 -9.49 10.74
CA THR A 161 -9.78 -10.38 11.35
C THR A 161 -9.69 -11.74 10.65
N GLU A 162 -10.76 -12.17 9.97
CA GLU A 162 -10.85 -13.49 9.33
C GLU A 162 -10.78 -13.46 7.79
N ARG A 163 -10.98 -12.32 7.09
CA ARG A 163 -10.99 -12.35 5.62
C ARG A 163 -9.59 -12.47 5.04
N PRO A 164 -9.46 -13.28 3.98
CA PRO A 164 -8.19 -13.77 3.49
C PRO A 164 -7.55 -12.89 2.42
N TYR A 165 -7.91 -11.60 2.28
CA TYR A 165 -7.30 -10.76 1.23
C TYR A 165 -5.77 -10.61 1.38
N LEU A 166 -5.23 -11.09 2.52
CA LEU A 166 -3.82 -11.22 2.88
C LEU A 166 -3.42 -12.61 3.36
N THR A 167 -4.33 -13.58 3.30
CA THR A 167 -3.96 -14.98 3.53
C THR A 167 -3.31 -15.44 2.24
N PRO A 168 -1.99 -15.61 2.22
CA PRO A 168 -1.28 -15.85 1.00
C PRO A 168 -1.74 -17.19 0.42
N ASP A 169 -2.26 -17.19 -0.80
CA ASP A 169 -2.73 -18.41 -1.48
C ASP A 169 -1.55 -19.32 -1.86
N SER A 170 -0.33 -18.77 -1.78
CA SER A 170 0.91 -19.45 -2.05
C SER A 170 2.06 -18.91 -1.19
N GLU A 171 3.15 -19.67 -1.10
CA GLU A 171 4.43 -19.18 -0.56
C GLU A 171 4.93 -17.95 -1.34
N ARG A 172 4.55 -17.81 -2.62
CA ARG A 172 4.91 -16.66 -3.44
C ARG A 172 4.24 -15.38 -2.93
N ASP A 173 2.96 -15.46 -2.59
CA ASP A 173 2.21 -14.32 -2.06
C ASP A 173 2.74 -13.87 -0.69
N ILE A 174 3.24 -14.81 0.13
CA ILE A 174 3.92 -14.49 1.39
C ILE A 174 5.12 -13.61 1.10
N LEU A 175 5.96 -13.99 0.13
CA LEU A 175 7.16 -13.24 -0.23
C LEU A 175 6.84 -11.84 -0.77
N VAL A 176 5.79 -11.70 -1.58
CA VAL A 176 5.36 -10.39 -2.10
C VAL A 176 4.87 -9.49 -0.96
N ARG A 177 4.03 -10.04 -0.07
CA ARG A 177 3.52 -9.33 1.10
C ARG A 177 4.64 -8.87 2.02
N ASP A 178 5.56 -9.76 2.35
CA ASP A 178 6.68 -9.46 3.23
C ASP A 178 7.62 -8.42 2.60
N ALA A 179 7.78 -8.43 1.27
CA ALA A 179 8.51 -7.39 0.55
C ALA A 179 7.80 -6.02 0.60
N LEU A 180 6.47 -5.97 0.46
CA LEU A 180 5.71 -4.73 0.63
C LEU A 180 5.85 -4.17 2.05
N VAL A 181 5.72 -5.01 3.08
CA VAL A 181 5.93 -4.60 4.48
C VAL A 181 7.35 -4.07 4.70
N ALA A 182 8.36 -4.73 4.16
CA ALA A 182 9.75 -4.29 4.28
C ALA A 182 10.01 -2.95 3.59
N ASP A 183 9.25 -2.63 2.55
CA ASP A 183 9.36 -1.40 1.77
C ASP A 183 8.57 -0.22 2.36
N ALA A 184 7.78 -0.42 3.41
CA ALA A 184 6.98 0.63 4.03
C ALA A 184 7.86 1.78 4.57
N GLU A 185 7.68 2.99 4.02
CA GLU A 185 8.50 4.15 4.38
C GLU A 185 7.97 4.91 5.61
N ARG A 186 6.65 4.92 5.80
CA ARG A 186 5.98 5.57 6.93
C ARG A 186 4.62 4.92 7.22
N PRO A 187 4.13 4.98 8.47
CA PRO A 187 2.74 4.65 8.76
C PRO A 187 1.77 5.53 7.96
N VAL A 188 0.62 4.96 7.59
CA VAL A 188 -0.49 5.63 6.92
C VAL A 188 -1.79 5.33 7.66
N ALA A 189 -2.74 6.25 7.64
CA ALA A 189 -4.09 5.95 8.10
C ALA A 189 -4.94 5.34 6.97
N LEU A 190 -5.90 4.48 7.33
CA LEU A 190 -6.85 3.90 6.36
C LEU A 190 -7.62 4.97 5.57
N SER A 191 -7.90 6.12 6.19
CA SER A 191 -8.56 7.25 5.54
C SER A 191 -7.69 7.99 4.52
N GLU A 192 -6.37 7.87 4.61
CA GLU A 192 -5.42 8.68 3.82
C GLU A 192 -5.00 8.00 2.51
N VAL A 193 -5.23 6.70 2.37
CA VAL A 193 -4.77 5.94 1.20
C VAL A 193 -5.71 6.06 -0.02
N PRO A 194 -5.15 6.05 -1.25
CA PRO A 194 -3.74 6.25 -1.55
C PRO A 194 -3.32 7.71 -1.27
N THR A 195 -2.14 7.92 -0.72
CA THR A 195 -1.73 9.24 -0.20
C THR A 195 -1.51 10.26 -1.30
N LEU A 196 -1.14 9.82 -2.52
CA LEU A 196 -1.10 10.66 -3.73
C LEU A 196 -2.48 11.13 -4.23
N ALA A 197 -3.58 10.65 -3.64
CA ALA A 197 -4.90 11.22 -3.88
C ALA A 197 -5.24 12.40 -2.97
N LEU A 198 -4.39 12.73 -1.99
CA LEU A 198 -4.67 13.65 -0.87
C LEU A 198 -5.93 13.27 -0.09
N ASP A 199 -6.21 13.96 1.02
CA ASP A 199 -7.46 13.76 1.75
C ASP A 199 -8.62 14.57 1.13
N ILE A 200 -9.03 14.20 -0.08
CA ILE A 200 -10.15 14.82 -0.78
C ILE A 200 -11.49 14.28 -0.24
N PRO A 201 -12.39 15.13 0.30
CA PRO A 201 -13.73 14.70 0.67
C PRO A 201 -14.52 14.22 -0.55
N ARG A 202 -15.20 13.08 -0.44
CA ARG A 202 -15.96 12.49 -1.55
C ARG A 202 -17.06 13.40 -2.09
N ASN A 203 -17.78 14.09 -1.21
CA ASN A 203 -18.94 14.90 -1.58
C ASN A 203 -18.59 16.39 -1.68
N LEU A 204 -17.38 16.72 -2.14
CA LEU A 204 -17.09 18.10 -2.48
C LEU A 204 -18.08 18.56 -3.54
N ALA A 205 -18.91 19.54 -3.16
CA ALA A 205 -19.84 20.14 -4.10
C ALA A 205 -19.03 20.79 -5.24
N PRO A 206 -19.55 20.77 -6.48
CA PRO A 206 -18.98 21.54 -7.57
C PRO A 206 -18.84 23.03 -7.21
N GLY A 207 -17.71 23.62 -7.60
CA GLY A 207 -17.44 25.04 -7.44
C GLY A 207 -18.10 25.89 -8.53
N ARG A 208 -17.80 27.19 -8.51
CA ARG A 208 -18.35 28.17 -9.45
C ARG A 208 -17.84 27.94 -10.87
N SER A 209 -16.60 27.47 -11.03
CA SER A 209 -15.98 27.28 -12.34
C SER A 209 -16.37 25.96 -13.01
N TYR A 210 -17.00 25.04 -12.28
CA TYR A 210 -17.29 23.67 -12.74
C TYR A 210 -18.05 23.62 -14.09
N ARG A 211 -19.15 24.37 -14.22
CA ARG A 211 -19.97 24.36 -15.45
C ARG A 211 -19.24 24.93 -16.67
N GLU A 212 -18.32 25.85 -16.45
CA GLU A 212 -17.52 26.41 -17.54
C GLU A 212 -16.46 25.40 -18.00
N ILE A 213 -15.84 24.68 -17.06
CA ILE A 213 -14.93 23.57 -17.39
C ILE A 213 -15.68 22.47 -18.14
N GLU A 214 -16.84 22.04 -17.65
CA GLU A 214 -17.69 21.04 -18.29
C GLU A 214 -18.03 21.44 -19.74
N ARG A 215 -18.46 22.70 -19.95
CA ARG A 215 -18.75 23.22 -21.29
C ARG A 215 -17.53 23.23 -22.20
N ARG A 216 -16.36 23.63 -21.70
CA ARG A 216 -15.10 23.59 -22.46
C ARG A 216 -14.74 22.17 -22.86
N MET A 217 -14.95 21.20 -21.96
CA MET A 217 -14.65 19.79 -22.21
C MET A 217 -15.66 19.11 -23.14
N ALA A 218 -16.91 19.55 -23.21
CA ALA A 218 -17.92 18.93 -24.07
C ALA A 218 -17.49 18.77 -25.55
N ASN A 219 -16.67 19.68 -26.07
CA ASN A 219 -16.18 19.62 -27.46
C ASN A 219 -14.90 18.78 -27.64
N THR A 220 -14.06 18.69 -26.60
CA THR A 220 -12.76 18.01 -26.64
C THR A 220 -12.84 16.58 -26.11
N CYS A 221 -13.76 16.35 -25.17
CA CYS A 221 -13.95 15.14 -24.42
C CYS A 221 -15.43 15.02 -24.00
N PRO A 222 -16.31 14.55 -24.92
CA PRO A 222 -17.77 14.59 -24.75
C PRO A 222 -18.33 13.80 -23.56
N ASN A 223 -17.50 12.93 -22.95
CA ASN A 223 -17.84 12.15 -21.76
C ASN A 223 -16.79 12.35 -20.66
N ALA A 224 -16.28 13.58 -20.51
CA ALA A 224 -15.32 13.91 -19.47
C ALA A 224 -15.93 13.67 -18.08
N GLU A 225 -15.27 12.87 -17.26
CA GLU A 225 -15.58 12.78 -15.84
C GLU A 225 -14.78 13.86 -15.10
N LEU A 226 -15.48 14.72 -14.37
CA LEU A 226 -14.89 15.80 -13.58
C LEU A 226 -14.96 15.42 -12.10
N VAL A 227 -13.80 15.17 -11.49
CA VAL A 227 -13.67 14.95 -10.05
C VAL A 227 -13.21 16.24 -9.38
N VAL A 228 -13.95 16.70 -8.37
CA VAL A 228 -13.60 17.89 -7.59
C VAL A 228 -12.50 17.51 -6.59
N ILE A 229 -11.34 18.17 -6.71
CA ILE A 229 -10.18 17.99 -5.82
C ILE A 229 -10.22 19.01 -4.69
N ALA A 230 -10.54 20.27 -5.01
CA ALA A 230 -10.73 21.34 -4.04
C ALA A 230 -11.85 22.30 -4.48
N ASN A 231 -12.55 22.84 -3.49
CA ASN A 231 -13.58 23.86 -3.70
C ASN A 231 -13.59 24.83 -2.51
N GLU A 232 -12.56 25.66 -2.43
CA GLU A 232 -12.34 26.67 -1.37
C GLU A 232 -12.25 28.05 -2.02
N TRP A 233 -13.40 28.60 -2.44
CA TRP A 233 -13.45 29.87 -3.16
C TRP A 233 -12.56 30.94 -2.48
N PRO A 234 -11.62 31.58 -3.22
CA PRO A 234 -11.52 31.63 -4.69
C PRO A 234 -10.75 30.49 -5.36
N HIS A 235 -10.22 29.53 -4.61
CA HIS A 235 -9.39 28.44 -5.11
C HIS A 235 -10.21 27.17 -5.38
N GLU A 236 -10.15 26.68 -6.62
CA GLU A 236 -10.82 25.44 -7.02
C GLU A 236 -9.83 24.55 -7.77
N ALA A 237 -9.99 23.23 -7.67
CA ALA A 237 -9.15 22.28 -8.39
C ALA A 237 -9.96 21.07 -8.86
N TYR A 238 -9.68 20.61 -10.07
CA TYR A 238 -10.45 19.56 -10.75
C TYR A 238 -9.54 18.59 -11.50
N GLY A 239 -9.77 17.31 -11.28
CA GLY A 239 -9.27 16.25 -12.16
C GLY A 239 -10.29 16.02 -13.27
N ILE A 240 -9.84 16.00 -14.52
CA ILE A 240 -10.67 15.77 -15.69
C ILE A 240 -10.19 14.49 -16.36
N TYR A 241 -11.08 13.53 -16.56
CA TYR A 241 -10.75 12.21 -17.09
C TYR A 241 -11.51 11.92 -18.38
N CYS A 242 -10.75 11.54 -19.41
CA CYS A 242 -11.21 11.32 -20.77
C CYS A 242 -10.95 9.86 -21.16
N GLY A 243 -11.91 8.98 -20.86
CA GLY A 243 -11.71 7.54 -20.98
C GLY A 243 -10.73 7.03 -19.92
N GLN A 244 -9.89 6.04 -20.25
CA GLN A 244 -9.00 5.39 -19.28
C GLN A 244 -7.59 6.00 -19.20
N GLN A 245 -7.13 6.70 -20.24
CA GLN A 245 -5.71 7.08 -20.38
C GLN A 245 -5.45 8.59 -20.42
N SER A 246 -6.46 9.40 -20.75
CA SER A 246 -6.29 10.84 -20.85
C SER A 246 -6.83 11.51 -19.60
N GLN A 247 -5.99 12.29 -18.92
CA GLN A 247 -6.36 13.07 -17.76
C GLN A 247 -5.74 14.46 -17.84
N SER A 248 -6.44 15.47 -17.33
CA SER A 248 -5.91 16.83 -17.19
C SER A 248 -6.23 17.38 -15.81
N PHE A 249 -5.30 18.18 -15.29
CA PHE A 249 -5.44 18.84 -14.00
C PHE A 249 -5.72 20.32 -14.25
N ILE A 250 -6.79 20.84 -13.66
CA ILE A 250 -7.13 22.26 -13.75
C ILE A 250 -7.17 22.85 -12.34
N VAL A 251 -6.48 23.96 -12.16
CA VAL A 251 -6.56 24.81 -10.98
C VAL A 251 -7.17 26.14 -11.39
N CYS A 252 -8.12 26.63 -10.59
CA CYS A 252 -8.77 27.91 -10.80
C CYS A 252 -8.50 28.84 -9.63
N ASP A 253 -8.19 30.10 -9.94
CA ASP A 253 -8.13 31.18 -8.96
C ASP A 253 -9.04 32.32 -9.44
N TRP A 254 -9.96 32.75 -8.58
CA TRP A 254 -11.00 33.76 -8.90
C TRP A 254 -11.83 33.43 -10.17
N GLY A 255 -11.97 32.14 -10.50
CA GLY A 255 -12.67 31.68 -11.70
C GLY A 255 -11.83 31.65 -12.99
N GLU A 256 -10.57 32.07 -12.92
CA GLU A 256 -9.60 31.90 -13.99
C GLU A 256 -8.94 30.52 -13.87
N CYS A 257 -9.27 29.62 -14.79
CA CYS A 257 -8.85 28.22 -14.76
C CYS A 257 -7.74 27.94 -15.76
N GLN A 258 -6.68 27.27 -15.30
CA GLN A 258 -5.52 26.89 -16.11
C GLN A 258 -4.95 25.53 -15.67
N ALA A 259 -4.13 24.93 -16.54
CA ALA A 259 -3.27 23.84 -16.11
C ALA A 259 -2.21 24.41 -15.14
N PRO A 260 -1.92 23.71 -14.02
CA PRO A 260 -0.89 24.14 -13.07
C PRO A 260 0.52 24.04 -13.65
#